data_AF-A0A9Q7SAN6-F1
#
_entry.id   AF-A0A9Q7SAN6-F1
#
_cell.length_a   1.000
_cell.length_b   1.000
_cell.length_c   1.000
_cell.angle_alpha   90.00
_cell.angle_beta   90.00
_cell.angle_gamma   90.00
#
_symmetry.space_group_name_H-M   'P 1'
#
loop_
_entity.id
_entity.type
_entity.pdbx_description
1 polymer ?
#
loop_
_entity_poly.entity_id
_entity_poly.type
_entity_poly.pdbx_seq_one_letter_code
_entity_poly.pdbx_strand_id
1 'polypeptide(L)'
;MTVAYDPVHRPLHYNNHPSGIECIEVTRLLCYDTGNATKYVWRRGDKGNPAQDLEKSLFYLADARNNVPECRYVPQRAVELLYRVAAAEPDPDAAKFYTAVAEMQWDAAEDAVRKLRAAFPV
;
A
#
# COMPACT_ATOMS: atom_id res chain seq x y z
N MET A 1 -24.10 -11.32 -10.89
CA MET A 1 -24.27 -11.60 -9.45
C MET A 1 -23.67 -10.44 -8.68
N THR A 2 -24.46 -9.66 -7.96
CA THR A 2 -23.94 -8.58 -7.10
C THR A 2 -23.27 -9.24 -5.91
N VAL A 3 -21.95 -9.07 -5.78
CA VAL A 3 -21.24 -9.47 -4.58
C VAL A 3 -21.83 -8.69 -3.40
N ALA A 4 -22.42 -9.37 -2.42
CA ALA A 4 -22.93 -8.74 -1.22
C ALA A 4 -21.78 -8.13 -0.41
N TYR A 5 -21.93 -6.87 0.01
CA TYR A 5 -21.00 -6.20 0.91
C TYR A 5 -20.91 -6.96 2.24
N ASP A 6 -19.68 -7.33 2.63
CA ASP A 6 -19.37 -7.93 3.92
C ASP A 6 -18.26 -7.10 4.57
N PRO A 7 -18.52 -6.40 5.68
CA PRO A 7 -17.53 -5.51 6.29
C PRO A 7 -16.28 -6.23 6.80
N VAL A 8 -16.34 -7.55 7.02
CA VAL A 8 -15.24 -8.37 7.53
C VAL A 8 -14.52 -9.08 6.39
N HIS A 9 -15.26 -9.75 5.52
CA HIS A 9 -14.69 -10.59 4.47
C HIS A 9 -14.51 -9.87 3.13
N ARG A 10 -15.23 -8.77 2.90
CA ARG A 10 -15.14 -7.94 1.67
C ARG A 10 -15.30 -6.43 1.96
N PRO A 11 -14.47 -5.84 2.85
CA PRO A 11 -14.50 -4.42 3.11
C PRO A 11 -14.24 -3.63 1.82
N LEU A 12 -15.15 -2.71 1.50
CA LEU A 12 -15.14 -1.94 0.25
C LEU A 12 -13.80 -1.25 -0.03
N HIS A 13 -13.20 -0.66 1.02
CA HIS A 13 -11.93 0.07 0.98
C HIS A 13 -10.66 -0.80 0.80
N TYR A 14 -10.84 -2.11 0.62
CA TYR A 14 -9.75 -3.05 0.28
C TYR A 14 -10.11 -3.93 -0.93
N ASN A 15 -11.28 -3.74 -1.55
CA ASN A 15 -11.81 -4.55 -2.65
C ASN A 15 -12.16 -3.72 -3.91
N ASN A 16 -11.80 -2.43 -3.93
CA ASN A 16 -12.21 -1.50 -5.00
C ASN A 16 -11.04 -0.99 -5.87
N HIS A 17 -9.83 -1.52 -5.70
CA HIS A 17 -8.69 -1.04 -6.47
C HIS A 17 -8.89 -1.35 -7.97
N PRO A 18 -8.55 -0.42 -8.90
CA PRO A 18 -8.78 -0.61 -10.34
C PRO A 18 -8.12 -1.85 -10.96
N SER A 19 -7.11 -2.42 -10.30
CA SER A 19 -6.46 -3.68 -10.73
C SER A 19 -7.35 -4.93 -10.57
N GLY A 20 -8.44 -4.84 -9.81
CA GLY A 20 -9.29 -5.98 -9.43
C GLY A 20 -8.65 -6.95 -8.43
N ILE A 21 -7.48 -6.60 -7.88
CA ILE A 21 -6.79 -7.36 -6.82
C ILE A 21 -7.30 -6.85 -5.47
N GLU A 22 -7.59 -7.73 -4.52
CA GLU A 22 -7.91 -7.34 -3.15
C GLU A 22 -6.62 -7.00 -2.39
N CYS A 23 -6.64 -5.95 -1.55
CA CYS A 23 -5.47 -5.50 -0.79
C CYS A 23 -4.82 -6.65 0.01
N ILE A 24 -5.63 -7.55 0.56
CA ILE A 24 -5.15 -8.66 1.38
C ILE A 24 -4.39 -9.71 0.56
N GLU A 25 -4.62 -9.84 -0.75
CA GLU A 25 -3.84 -10.74 -1.61
C GLU A 25 -2.37 -10.32 -1.69
N VAL A 26 -2.11 -9.02 -1.58
CA VAL A 26 -0.76 -8.45 -1.54
C VAL A 26 -0.21 -8.46 -0.12
N THR A 27 -0.91 -7.80 0.81
CA THR A 27 -0.34 -7.46 2.12
C THR A 27 -0.06 -8.68 3.01
N ARG A 28 -0.77 -9.81 2.80
CA ARG A 28 -0.49 -11.06 3.53
C ARG A 28 0.85 -11.70 3.16
N LEU A 29 1.40 -11.35 2.01
CA LEU A 29 2.68 -11.87 1.51
C LEU A 29 3.86 -11.00 1.94
N LEU A 30 3.59 -9.79 2.42
CA LEU A 30 4.59 -8.84 2.86
C LEU A 30 4.87 -9.04 4.35
N CYS A 31 6.07 -8.63 4.78
CA CYS A 31 6.37 -8.49 6.20
C CYS A 31 5.41 -7.50 6.87
N TYR A 32 5.17 -7.68 8.16
CA TYR A 32 4.15 -6.94 8.92
C TYR A 32 4.19 -5.43 8.61
N ASP A 33 5.32 -4.76 8.79
CA ASP A 33 5.41 -3.32 8.58
C ASP A 33 5.24 -2.91 7.13
N THR A 34 5.90 -3.59 6.19
CA THR A 34 5.74 -3.32 4.75
C THR A 34 4.31 -3.57 4.26
N GLY A 35 3.63 -4.58 4.81
CA GLY A 35 2.22 -4.87 4.55
C GLY A 35 1.31 -3.79 5.11
N ASN A 36 1.60 -3.30 6.32
CA ASN A 36 0.89 -2.16 6.90
C ASN A 36 1.13 -0.87 6.10
N ALA A 37 2.37 -0.54 5.75
CA ALA A 37 2.68 0.61 4.92
C ALA A 37 1.91 0.56 3.59
N THR A 38 1.88 -0.61 2.95
CA THR A 38 1.15 -0.86 1.70
C THR A 38 -0.35 -0.71 1.88
N LYS A 39 -0.94 -1.27 2.95
CA LYS A 39 -2.39 -1.19 3.20
C LYS A 39 -2.86 0.25 3.40
N TYR A 40 -2.02 1.11 4.00
CA TYR A 40 -2.40 2.51 4.26
C TYR A 40 -2.29 3.37 3.01
N VAL A 41 -1.31 3.11 2.13
CA VAL A 41 -1.33 3.71 0.78
C VAL A 41 -2.56 3.20 0.03
N TRP A 42 -2.86 1.91 0.06
CA TRP A 42 -4.04 1.35 -0.59
C TRP A 42 -5.35 2.00 -0.15
N ARG A 43 -5.52 2.20 1.16
CA ARG A 43 -6.76 2.71 1.74
C ARG A 43 -6.97 4.21 1.56
N ARG A 44 -5.93 4.93 1.13
CA ARG A 44 -5.98 6.39 0.98
C ARG A 44 -7.12 6.76 0.01
N GLY A 45 -8.10 7.51 0.48
CA GLY A 45 -9.27 7.92 -0.33
C GLY A 45 -10.54 7.09 -0.13
N ASP A 46 -10.44 5.86 0.38
CA ASP A 46 -11.62 4.98 0.55
C ASP A 46 -12.15 4.94 1.99
N LYS A 47 -11.36 5.40 2.97
CA LYS A 47 -11.78 5.41 4.38
C LYS A 47 -11.07 6.49 5.20
N GLY A 48 -11.85 7.26 5.95
CA GLY A 48 -11.32 8.17 6.98
C GLY A 48 -10.53 9.34 6.38
N ASN A 49 -9.40 9.66 7.00
CA ASN A 49 -8.55 10.79 6.62
C ASN A 49 -7.33 10.29 5.80
N PRO A 50 -7.23 10.63 4.49
CA PRO A 50 -6.11 10.23 3.64
C PRO A 50 -4.73 10.67 4.16
N ALA A 51 -4.63 11.89 4.73
CA ALA A 51 -3.39 12.39 5.30
C ALA A 51 -2.90 11.51 6.46
N GLN A 52 -3.82 11.10 7.35
CA GLN A 52 -3.47 10.24 8.48
C GLN A 52 -3.04 8.84 8.03
N ASP A 53 -3.63 8.31 6.95
CA ASP A 53 -3.23 7.02 6.40
C ASP A 53 -1.83 7.09 5.79
N LEU A 54 -1.51 8.16 5.06
CA LEU A 54 -0.18 8.37 4.52
C LEU A 54 0.88 8.58 5.62
N GLU A 55 0.54 9.26 6.71
CA GLU A 55 1.40 9.37 7.90
C GLU A 55 1.65 8.00 8.57
N LYS A 56 0.63 7.15 8.68
CA LYS A 56 0.80 5.78 9.16
C LYS A 56 1.68 4.97 8.22
N SER A 57 1.55 5.14 6.91
CA SER A 57 2.43 4.47 5.95
C SER A 57 3.89 4.83 6.18
N LEU A 58 4.20 6.13 6.33
CA LEU A 58 5.55 6.60 6.66
C LEU A 58 6.05 6.05 8.00
N PHE A 59 5.19 6.00 9.02
CA PHE A 59 5.52 5.41 10.31
C PHE A 59 5.98 3.95 10.16
N TYR A 60 5.22 3.12 9.44
CA TYR A 60 5.56 1.71 9.25
C TYR A 60 6.81 1.51 8.37
N LEU A 61 7.05 2.33 7.36
CA LEU A 61 8.31 2.29 6.60
C LEU A 61 9.52 2.61 7.49
N ALA A 62 9.39 3.63 8.35
CA ALA A 62 10.44 4.00 9.30
C ALA A 62 10.65 2.91 10.36
N ASP A 63 9.57 2.30 10.87
CA ASP A 63 9.63 1.21 11.83
C ASP A 63 10.35 -0.01 11.23
N ALA A 64 9.99 -0.40 10.00
CA ALA A 64 10.65 -1.47 9.27
C ALA A 64 12.16 -1.22 9.11
N ARG A 65 12.56 0.03 8.83
CA ARG A 65 13.97 0.40 8.69
C ARG A 65 14.73 0.32 10.02
N ASN A 66 14.10 0.76 11.11
CA ASN A 66 14.79 0.98 12.38
C ASN A 66 14.77 -0.24 13.31
N ASN A 67 13.70 -1.04 13.25
CA ASN A 67 13.43 -2.09 14.22
C ASN A 67 13.52 -3.51 13.63
N VAL A 68 13.17 -3.69 12.35
CA VAL A 68 13.17 -5.00 11.66
C VAL A 68 13.70 -4.92 10.22
N PRO A 69 14.91 -4.36 9.98
CA PRO A 69 15.42 -4.10 8.63
C PRO A 69 15.52 -5.35 7.74
N GLU A 70 15.68 -6.53 8.34
CA GLU A 70 15.68 -7.85 7.70
C GLU A 70 14.30 -8.27 7.19
N CYS A 71 13.21 -7.76 7.78
CA CYS A 71 11.84 -8.02 7.35
C CYS A 71 11.37 -6.98 6.31
N ARG A 72 12.28 -6.60 5.41
CA ARG A 72 11.98 -5.80 4.22
C ARG A 72 12.22 -6.65 2.97
N TYR A 73 11.79 -7.90 3.03
CA TYR A 73 11.82 -8.83 1.90
C TYR A 73 10.44 -8.91 1.25
N VAL A 74 10.42 -8.99 -0.09
CA VAL A 74 9.19 -9.09 -0.88
C VAL A 74 9.22 -10.37 -1.70
N PRO A 75 8.39 -11.38 -1.38
CA PRO A 75 8.32 -12.61 -2.16
C PRO A 75 7.92 -12.34 -3.62
N GLN A 76 8.43 -13.15 -4.55
CA GLN A 76 8.17 -13.00 -6.00
C GLN A 76 6.67 -12.86 -6.34
N ARG A 77 5.79 -13.59 -5.64
CA ARG A 77 4.34 -13.47 -5.84
C ARG A 77 3.80 -12.08 -5.48
N ALA A 78 4.33 -11.46 -4.43
CA ALA A 78 3.96 -10.10 -4.05
C ALA A 78 4.46 -9.08 -5.09
N VAL A 79 5.67 -9.28 -5.63
CA VAL A 79 6.24 -8.47 -6.73
C VAL A 79 5.30 -8.45 -7.94
N GLU A 80 4.86 -9.61 -8.41
CA GLU A 80 3.93 -9.73 -9.55
C GLU A 80 2.61 -8.97 -9.32
N LEU A 81 2.04 -9.11 -8.12
CA LEU A 81 0.80 -8.45 -7.77
C LEU A 81 1.00 -6.94 -7.64
N LEU A 82 2.08 -6.48 -7.02
CA LEU A 82 2.41 -5.07 -6.87
C LEU A 82 2.60 -4.38 -8.22
N TYR A 83 3.24 -5.03 -9.20
CA TYR A 83 3.34 -4.47 -10.55
C TYR A 83 1.98 -4.34 -11.24
N ARG A 84 1.07 -5.31 -11.05
CA ARG A 84 -0.30 -5.23 -11.59
C ARG A 84 -1.12 -4.14 -10.90
N VAL A 85 -0.92 -3.96 -9.59
CA VAL A 85 -1.51 -2.85 -8.82
C VAL A 85 -0.97 -1.53 -9.34
N ALA A 86 0.35 -1.36 -9.43
CA ALA A 86 1.00 -0.15 -9.92
C ALA A 86 0.56 0.23 -11.34
N ALA A 87 0.45 -0.74 -12.26
CA ALA A 87 0.04 -0.51 -13.64
C ALA A 87 -1.43 -0.04 -13.77
N ALA A 88 -2.28 -0.34 -12.80
CA ALA A 88 -3.69 0.05 -12.79
C ALA A 88 -3.97 1.26 -11.87
N GLU A 89 -2.99 1.72 -11.10
CA GLU A 89 -3.14 2.81 -10.14
C GLU A 89 -3.18 4.16 -10.88
N PRO A 90 -4.28 4.93 -10.80
CA PRO A 90 -4.39 6.22 -11.46
C PRO A 90 -3.51 7.33 -10.85
N ASP A 91 -3.17 7.23 -9.57
CA ASP A 91 -2.28 8.19 -8.92
C ASP A 91 -0.79 7.85 -9.19
N PRO A 92 -0.04 8.70 -9.89
CA PRO A 92 1.32 8.38 -10.32
C PRO A 92 2.31 8.22 -9.16
N ASP A 93 2.09 8.88 -8.01
CA ASP A 93 3.00 8.73 -6.87
C ASP A 93 2.67 7.47 -6.07
N ALA A 94 1.41 7.05 -6.03
CA ALA A 94 1.07 5.73 -5.48
C ALA A 94 1.53 4.57 -6.36
N ALA A 95 1.41 4.71 -7.68
CA ALA A 95 1.96 3.73 -8.62
C ALA A 95 3.47 3.55 -8.39
N LYS A 96 4.21 4.66 -8.22
CA LYS A 96 5.64 4.63 -7.85
C LYS A 96 5.87 3.96 -6.50
N PHE A 97 5.03 4.21 -5.49
CA PHE A 97 5.14 3.53 -4.21
C PHE A 97 5.04 2.01 -4.36
N TYR A 98 4.03 1.50 -5.08
CA TYR A 98 3.86 0.05 -5.26
C TYR A 98 5.03 -0.58 -6.02
N THR A 99 5.52 0.08 -7.07
CA THR A 99 6.74 -0.34 -7.79
C THR A 99 7.96 -0.35 -6.88
N ALA A 100 8.16 0.70 -6.08
CA ALA A 100 9.28 0.80 -5.16
C ALA A 100 9.25 -0.30 -4.09
N VAL A 101 8.07 -0.65 -3.57
CA VAL A 101 7.93 -1.81 -2.67
C VAL A 101 8.29 -3.10 -3.41
N ALA A 102 7.80 -3.31 -4.63
CA ALA A 102 8.09 -4.50 -5.43
C ALA A 102 9.60 -4.68 -5.69
N GLU A 103 10.31 -3.57 -5.90
CA GLU A 103 11.74 -3.53 -6.17
C GLU A 103 12.60 -3.41 -4.90
N MET A 104 11.97 -3.42 -3.72
CA MET A 104 12.64 -3.23 -2.42
C MET A 104 13.45 -1.92 -2.33
N GLN A 105 13.01 -0.87 -3.03
CA GLN A 105 13.58 0.48 -3.01
C GLN A 105 12.91 1.34 -1.93
N TRP A 106 13.30 1.12 -0.67
CA TRP A 106 12.61 1.71 0.49
C TRP A 106 12.64 3.24 0.52
N ASP A 107 13.76 3.85 0.13
CA ASP A 107 13.86 5.32 0.09
C ASP A 107 12.93 5.91 -0.98
N ALA A 108 12.82 5.25 -2.14
CA ALA A 108 11.88 5.64 -3.19
C ALA A 108 10.42 5.46 -2.75
N ALA A 109 10.13 4.41 -1.97
CA ALA A 109 8.81 4.21 -1.38
C ALA A 109 8.46 5.32 -0.38
N GLU A 110 9.38 5.71 0.50
CA GLU A 110 9.19 6.85 1.42
C GLU A 110 8.94 8.16 0.66
N ASP A 111 9.74 8.46 -0.35
CA ASP A 111 9.61 9.67 -1.16
C ASP A 111 8.27 9.74 -1.88
N ALA A 112 7.80 8.62 -2.43
CA ALA A 112 6.49 8.51 -3.04
C ALA A 112 5.36 8.82 -2.05
N VAL A 113 5.42 8.27 -0.83
CA VAL A 113 4.42 8.55 0.21
C VAL A 113 4.48 10.00 0.68
N ARG A 114 5.67 10.62 0.78
CA ARG A 114 5.81 12.04 1.12
C ARG A 114 5.16 12.95 0.07
N LYS A 115 5.32 12.64 -1.22
CA LYS A 115 4.67 13.36 -2.32
C LYS A 115 3.16 13.23 -2.26
N LEU A 116 2.64 12.01 -2.06
CA LEU A 116 1.22 11.77 -1.84
C LEU A 116 0.69 12.58 -0.65
N ARG A 117 1.42 12.58 0.48
CA ARG A 117 0.99 13.28 1.70
C ARG A 117 0.91 14.79 1.51
N ALA A 118 1.81 15.36 0.71
CA ALA A 118 1.84 16.79 0.41
C ALA A 118 0.59 17.27 -0.36
N ALA A 119 -0.10 16.38 -1.06
CA ALA A 119 -1.34 16.70 -1.77
C ALA A 119 -2.56 16.92 -0.82
N PHE A 120 -2.44 16.61 0.47
CA PHE A 120 -3.51 16.72 1.46
C PHE A 120 -3.16 17.74 2.56
N PRO A 121 -3.19 19.06 2.31
CA PRO A 121 -2.85 20.05 3.34
C PRO A 121 -3.76 19.94 4.57
N VAL A 122 -3.20 20.28 5.73
CA VAL A 122 -3.87 20.29 7.05
C VAL A 122 -4.89 21.43 7.12
#